data_AF-A0A8S0Y775-F1
#
_entry.id   AF-A0A8S0Y775-F1
#
_cell.length_a   1.000
_cell.length_b   1.000
_cell.length_c   1.000
_cell.angle_alpha   90.00
_cell.angle_beta   90.00
_cell.angle_gamma   90.00
#
_symmetry.space_group_name_H-M   'P 1'
#
loop_
_entity.id
_entity.type
_entity.pdbx_description
1 polymer ?
#
loop_
_entity_poly.entity_id
_entity_poly.type
_entity_poly.pdbx_seq_one_letter_code
_entity_poly.pdbx_strand_id
1 'polypeptide(L)'
;MSYIRVQSICVRSLTITDFKPKSNVINDTLKIGFDGKNIYRSYMYFNIDNIPKDEFVNSAYLYIYLNKIDTEHSRTVFYIQPLQEDFDKYTTFEKQPQYYNRQAKFEINKNFHGPVRVEITDIFNEWNSGYMKNKGIIIKSNERKKSLGSFTSNSICDYEFIPKLIISIPELNHHNNSSETVNVMEKSWNLEFRRIRCSPPINVERIIQGTFFIDNIGNGEVKAAVEVSCDLCSWIKDDEIIVDSNSSGILVAKYYGKYYRVKLQCLEQGTVRVNFIYQAYR
;
A
#
# COMPACT_ATOMS: atom_id res chain seq x y z
N MET A 1 15.42 11.75 -19.46
CA MET A 1 15.03 10.45 -18.89
C MET A 1 13.79 10.72 -18.05
N SER A 2 12.64 10.24 -18.50
CA SER A 2 11.36 10.38 -17.79
C SER A 2 11.25 9.31 -16.71
N TYR A 3 10.40 9.54 -15.72
CA TYR A 3 10.25 8.63 -14.58
C TYR A 3 8.78 8.48 -14.21
N ILE A 4 8.33 7.22 -14.08
CA ILE A 4 7.03 6.89 -13.51
C ILE A 4 7.13 7.01 -12.00
N ARG A 5 6.14 7.69 -11.39
CA ARG A 5 6.01 7.78 -9.93
C ARG A 5 4.89 6.88 -9.41
N VAL A 6 5.29 5.89 -8.61
CA VAL A 6 4.37 4.98 -7.91
C VAL A 6 4.38 5.31 -6.42
N GLN A 7 3.22 5.17 -5.78
CA GLN A 7 3.08 5.38 -4.34
C GLN A 7 2.56 4.11 -3.67
N SER A 8 3.07 3.82 -2.47
CA SER A 8 2.57 2.76 -1.60
C SER A 8 2.41 3.31 -0.19
N ILE A 9 1.21 3.20 0.38
CA ILE A 9 0.94 3.68 1.73
C ILE A 9 1.33 2.66 2.79
N CYS A 10 1.65 3.16 3.98
CA CYS A 10 1.79 2.34 5.17
C CYS A 10 0.44 1.73 5.53
N VAL A 11 0.37 0.41 5.63
CA VAL A 11 -0.86 -0.33 5.92
C VAL A 11 -0.96 -0.72 7.40
N ARG A 12 0.16 -0.69 8.13
CA ARG A 12 0.23 -1.01 9.55
C ARG A 12 1.38 -0.28 10.20
N SER A 13 1.14 0.35 11.35
CA SER A 13 2.19 0.94 12.18
C SER A 13 1.85 0.86 13.66
N LEU A 14 2.88 0.83 14.51
CA LEU A 14 2.75 0.88 15.97
C LEU A 14 4.00 1.44 16.62
N THR A 15 3.87 1.88 17.86
CA THR A 15 5.00 2.26 18.73
C THR A 15 5.10 1.30 19.91
N ILE A 16 6.32 0.91 20.28
CA ILE A 16 6.63 0.22 21.55
C ILE A 16 7.44 1.14 22.45
N THR A 17 7.36 0.90 23.76
CA THR A 17 8.12 1.65 24.76
C THR A 17 8.39 0.83 26.01
N ASP A 18 9.54 1.04 26.64
CA ASP A 18 9.91 0.49 27.95
C ASP A 18 9.07 1.07 29.10
N PHE A 19 8.37 2.18 28.89
CA PHE A 19 7.37 2.68 29.83
C PHE A 19 6.21 1.67 30.04
N LYS A 20 5.86 0.94 28.98
CA LYS A 20 4.83 -0.10 28.98
C LYS A 20 5.36 -1.35 28.26
N PRO A 21 6.28 -2.08 28.90
CA PRO A 21 7.15 -3.03 28.19
C PRO A 21 6.40 -4.23 27.59
N LYS A 22 5.20 -4.52 28.10
CA LYS A 22 4.30 -5.61 27.69
C LYS A 22 3.15 -5.19 26.78
N SER A 23 3.12 -3.95 26.30
CA SER A 23 2.09 -3.47 25.36
C SER A 23 2.69 -2.65 24.23
N ASN A 24 1.91 -2.40 23.19
CA ASN A 24 2.20 -1.39 22.17
C ASN A 24 1.20 -0.24 22.24
N VAL A 25 1.47 0.79 21.44
CA VAL A 25 0.61 1.94 21.22
C VAL A 25 0.28 1.98 19.73
N ILE A 26 -1.01 1.90 19.42
CA ILE A 26 -1.57 2.08 18.08
C ILE A 26 -2.50 3.28 18.15
N ASN A 27 -2.09 4.40 17.56
CA ASN A 27 -2.83 5.66 17.53
C ASN A 27 -2.32 6.49 16.34
N ASP A 28 -2.79 7.73 16.20
CA ASP A 28 -2.45 8.63 15.09
C ASP A 28 -1.00 9.16 15.12
N THR A 29 -0.22 8.85 16.16
CA THR A 29 1.14 9.41 16.36
C THR A 29 2.17 8.34 16.72
N LEU A 30 3.17 8.20 15.86
CA LEU A 30 4.34 7.36 16.10
C LEU A 30 5.40 8.13 16.88
N LYS A 31 5.76 7.63 18.07
CA LYS A 31 6.84 8.20 18.87
C LYS A 31 8.15 7.46 18.61
N ILE A 32 9.23 8.21 18.40
CA ILE A 32 10.54 7.66 18.07
C ILE A 32 11.63 8.41 18.85
N GLY A 33 12.46 7.66 19.59
CA GLY A 33 13.61 8.19 20.32
C GLY A 33 13.47 8.06 21.83
N PHE A 34 14.01 9.02 22.59
CA PHE A 34 14.12 8.95 24.04
C PHE A 34 13.57 10.23 24.68
N ASP A 35 12.62 10.11 25.61
CA ASP A 35 11.99 11.26 26.28
C ASP A 35 12.78 11.81 27.48
N GLY A 36 13.93 11.19 27.80
CA GLY A 36 14.71 11.45 29.01
C GLY A 36 14.56 10.37 30.08
N LYS A 37 13.53 9.51 29.95
CA LYS A 37 13.25 8.41 30.87
C LYS A 37 12.96 7.08 30.16
N ASN A 38 12.24 7.13 29.04
CA ASN A 38 11.71 5.98 28.32
C ASN A 38 12.13 6.02 26.84
N ILE A 39 12.39 4.85 26.28
CA ILE A 39 12.71 4.61 24.89
C ILE A 39 11.43 4.34 24.10
N TYR A 40 11.35 4.89 22.89
CA TYR A 40 10.25 4.70 21.95
C TYR A 40 10.80 4.27 20.59
N ARG A 41 10.27 3.17 20.06
CA ARG A 41 10.61 2.64 18.73
C ARG A 41 9.31 2.47 17.96
N SER A 42 9.30 2.90 16.70
CA SER A 42 8.11 2.77 15.86
C SER A 42 8.35 1.86 14.67
N TYR A 43 7.32 1.11 14.30
CA TYR A 43 7.32 0.16 13.21
C TYR A 43 6.33 0.61 12.15
N MET A 44 6.66 0.37 10.89
CA MET A 44 5.77 0.61 9.75
C MET A 44 5.88 -0.56 8.79
N TYR A 45 4.79 -0.92 8.13
CA TYR A 45 4.74 -1.94 7.08
C TYR A 45 4.10 -1.38 5.82
N PHE A 46 4.70 -1.67 4.68
CA PHE A 46 4.25 -1.21 3.37
C PHE A 46 3.85 -2.39 2.49
N ASN A 47 2.71 -2.26 1.80
CA ASN A 47 2.34 -3.22 0.76
C ASN A 47 2.85 -2.71 -0.60
N ILE A 48 3.80 -3.44 -1.19
CA ILE A 48 4.40 -3.11 -2.50
C ILE A 48 3.91 -4.02 -3.63
N ASP A 49 2.87 -4.82 -3.43
CA ASP A 49 2.41 -5.81 -4.42
C ASP A 49 1.93 -5.18 -5.75
N ASN A 50 1.58 -3.89 -5.73
CA ASN A 50 1.21 -3.12 -6.92
C ASN A 50 2.42 -2.53 -7.67
N ILE A 51 3.64 -2.74 -7.16
CA ILE A 51 4.88 -2.28 -7.79
C ILE A 51 5.45 -3.45 -8.60
N PRO A 52 5.77 -3.24 -9.90
CA PRO A 52 6.44 -4.23 -10.72
C PRO A 52 7.69 -4.81 -10.05
N LYS A 53 7.71 -6.14 -9.90
CA LYS A 53 8.83 -6.88 -9.30
C LYS A 53 10.02 -6.92 -10.25
N ASP A 54 11.21 -7.01 -9.66
CA ASP A 54 12.49 -7.13 -10.40
C ASP A 54 12.81 -5.99 -11.37
N GLU A 55 12.07 -4.88 -11.28
CA GLU A 55 12.31 -3.68 -12.08
C GLU A 55 13.39 -2.80 -11.45
N PHE A 56 14.21 -2.21 -12.31
CA PHE A 56 15.26 -1.29 -11.89
C PHE A 56 14.62 0.02 -11.43
N VAL A 57 14.69 0.30 -10.13
CA VAL A 57 14.15 1.52 -9.53
C VAL A 57 15.24 2.57 -9.49
N ASN A 58 14.96 3.78 -10.00
CA ASN A 58 15.89 4.89 -9.96
C ASN A 58 16.04 5.43 -8.53
N SER A 59 14.93 5.55 -7.80
CA SER A 59 14.97 5.93 -6.40
C SER A 59 13.69 5.52 -5.67
N ALA A 60 13.81 5.25 -4.37
CA ALA A 60 12.68 5.06 -3.47
C ALA A 60 12.82 5.96 -2.25
N TYR A 61 11.78 6.73 -1.94
CA TYR A 61 11.75 7.63 -0.80
C TYR A 61 10.65 7.25 0.17
N LEU A 62 10.99 7.16 1.46
CA LEU A 62 10.02 7.19 2.53
C LEU A 62 9.62 8.64 2.79
N TYR A 63 8.32 8.91 2.77
CA TYR A 63 7.70 10.19 3.11
C TYR A 63 6.91 10.02 4.41
N ILE A 64 7.31 10.76 5.45
CA ILE A 64 6.69 10.75 6.78
C ILE A 64 6.49 12.18 7.25
N TYR A 65 5.43 12.44 8.02
CA TYR A 65 5.16 13.79 8.53
C TYR A 65 5.57 13.91 9.99
N LEU A 66 6.41 14.89 10.31
CA LEU A 66 6.82 15.19 11.69
C LEU A 66 5.90 16.26 12.29
N ASN A 67 5.16 15.88 13.33
CA ASN A 67 4.26 16.78 14.06
C ASN A 67 5.04 17.66 15.04
N LYS A 68 5.99 17.07 15.76
CA LYS A 68 6.84 17.78 16.74
C LYS A 68 8.10 16.99 17.06
N ILE A 69 9.13 17.69 17.51
CA ILE A 69 10.34 17.10 18.08
C ILE A 69 10.66 17.75 19.42
N ASP A 70 10.81 16.93 20.46
CA ASP A 70 11.27 17.36 21.79
C ASP A 70 12.72 16.92 21.95
N THR A 71 13.66 17.86 21.83
CA THR A 71 15.09 17.61 21.90
C THR A 71 15.82 18.81 22.49
N GLU A 72 16.83 18.54 23.31
CA GLU A 72 17.74 19.57 23.84
C GLU A 72 18.86 19.90 22.84
N HIS A 73 19.01 19.09 21.80
CA HIS A 73 20.06 19.21 20.80
C HIS A 73 19.60 20.05 19.61
N SER A 74 20.54 20.72 18.92
CA SER A 74 20.22 21.46 17.70
C SER A 74 19.65 20.55 16.61
N ARG A 75 20.09 19.30 16.58
CA ARG A 75 19.71 18.28 15.61
C ARG A 75 19.55 16.91 16.21
N THR A 76 18.72 16.10 15.59
CA THR A 76 18.47 14.69 15.95
C THR A 76 18.61 13.81 14.73
N VAL A 77 19.36 12.72 14.88
CA VAL A 77 19.48 11.68 13.86
C VAL A 77 18.51 10.56 14.16
N PHE A 78 17.77 10.15 13.13
CA PHE A 78 16.90 8.99 13.11
C PHE A 78 17.45 7.93 12.17
N TYR A 79 17.21 6.67 12.50
CA TYR A 79 17.69 5.49 11.79
C TYR A 79 16.51 4.64 11.37
N ILE A 80 16.51 4.19 10.11
CA ILE A 80 15.52 3.31 9.51
C ILE A 80 16.20 1.99 9.19
N GLN A 81 15.71 0.89 9.76
CA GLN A 81 16.26 -0.45 9.55
C GLN A 81 15.16 -1.40 9.05
N PRO A 82 15.43 -2.26 8.06
CA PRO A 82 14.44 -3.23 7.60
C PRO A 82 14.29 -4.39 8.58
N LEU A 83 13.08 -4.89 8.72
CA LEU A 83 12.75 -6.01 9.60
C LEU A 83 13.07 -7.36 8.95
N GLN A 84 13.50 -8.32 9.77
CA GLN A 84 13.60 -9.73 9.41
C GLN A 84 12.27 -10.44 9.68
N GLU A 85 11.63 -10.10 10.79
CA GLU A 85 10.43 -10.75 11.32
C GLU A 85 9.24 -9.80 11.30
N ASP A 86 8.04 -10.34 11.06
CA ASP A 86 6.84 -9.52 11.03
C ASP A 86 6.50 -8.96 12.42
N PHE A 87 5.75 -7.85 12.44
CA PHE A 87 5.24 -7.25 13.66
C PHE A 87 3.72 -7.20 13.65
N ASP A 88 3.08 -7.26 14.80
CA ASP A 88 1.63 -7.26 14.90
C ASP A 88 1.17 -6.66 16.25
N LYS A 89 -0.12 -6.84 16.57
CA LYS A 89 -0.71 -6.35 17.83
C LYS A 89 -0.09 -6.97 19.09
N TYR A 90 0.72 -8.02 18.98
CA TYR A 90 1.44 -8.66 20.08
C TYR A 90 2.92 -8.26 20.14
N THR A 91 3.40 -7.41 19.23
CA THR A 91 4.73 -6.81 19.31
C THR A 91 4.80 -5.86 20.50
N THR A 92 5.83 -6.00 21.34
CA THR A 92 6.02 -5.23 22.57
C THR A 92 7.49 -4.88 22.76
N PHE A 93 7.84 -4.11 23.79
CA PHE A 93 9.24 -3.80 24.08
C PHE A 93 10.04 -5.02 24.54
N GLU A 94 9.41 -5.95 25.26
CA GLU A 94 10.04 -7.22 25.65
C GLU A 94 10.12 -8.23 24.49
N LYS A 95 9.22 -8.14 23.51
CA LYS A 95 9.14 -9.05 22.36
C LYS A 95 9.19 -8.26 21.05
N GLN A 96 10.39 -7.89 20.66
CA GLN A 96 10.66 -7.10 19.45
C GLN A 96 11.03 -8.01 18.27
N PRO A 97 10.56 -7.72 17.06
CA PRO A 97 11.00 -8.42 15.86
C PRO A 97 12.49 -8.16 15.60
N GLN A 98 13.18 -9.18 15.07
CA GLN A 98 14.53 -9.01 14.56
C GLN A 98 14.57 -8.08 13.34
N TYR A 99 15.69 -7.39 13.16
CA TYR A 99 15.92 -6.43 12.07
C TYR A 99 17.36 -6.51 11.58
N TYR A 100 17.60 -6.09 10.34
CA TYR A 100 18.94 -6.07 9.76
C TYR A 100 19.73 -4.86 10.27
N ASN A 101 21.04 -5.01 10.40
CA ASN A 101 21.92 -3.94 10.88
C ASN A 101 22.08 -2.78 9.91
N ARG A 102 21.83 -3.00 8.61
CA ARG A 102 21.90 -1.91 7.63
C ARG A 102 20.82 -0.87 7.91
N GLN A 103 21.12 0.38 7.56
CA GLN A 103 20.24 1.49 7.89
C GLN A 103 20.29 2.62 6.87
N ALA A 104 19.13 3.20 6.59
CA ALA A 104 19.06 4.58 6.12
C ALA A 104 19.03 5.51 7.34
N LYS A 105 19.50 6.75 7.19
CA LYS A 105 19.47 7.74 8.26
C LYS A 105 19.02 9.09 7.74
N PHE A 106 18.39 9.88 8.60
CA PHE A 106 18.01 11.25 8.32
C PHE A 106 18.17 12.11 9.57
N GLU A 107 18.36 13.41 9.37
CA GLU A 107 18.61 14.36 10.44
C GLU A 107 17.54 15.45 10.43
N ILE A 108 17.05 15.81 11.62
CA ILE A 108 16.00 16.79 11.82
C ILE A 108 16.51 17.89 12.75
N ASN A 109 16.31 19.15 12.36
CA ASN A 109 16.58 20.30 13.23
C ASN A 109 15.48 20.43 14.29
N LYS A 110 15.83 20.89 15.50
CA LYS A 110 14.87 21.02 16.62
C LYS A 110 13.62 21.88 16.35
N ASN A 111 13.71 22.81 15.40
CA ASN A 111 12.61 23.73 15.04
C ASN A 111 11.83 23.24 13.81
N PHE A 112 12.20 22.10 13.23
CA PHE A 112 11.55 21.58 12.04
C PHE A 112 10.21 20.92 12.41
N HIS A 113 9.18 21.20 11.61
CA HIS A 113 7.91 20.50 11.58
C HIS A 113 7.51 20.33 10.11
N GLY A 114 6.76 19.28 9.80
CA GLY A 114 6.27 19.03 8.46
C GLY A 114 6.88 17.80 7.79
N PRO A 115 6.85 17.76 6.44
CA PRO A 115 7.16 16.54 5.70
C PRO A 115 8.65 16.24 5.65
N VAL A 116 8.99 15.00 5.99
CA VAL A 116 10.34 14.45 5.93
C VAL A 116 10.39 13.43 4.79
N ARG A 117 11.36 13.63 3.89
CA ARG A 117 11.65 12.72 2.78
C ARG A 117 13.00 12.07 3.02
N VAL A 118 13.03 10.74 3.07
CA VAL A 118 14.23 9.95 3.34
C VAL A 118 14.45 8.97 2.21
N GLU A 119 15.65 8.94 1.67
CA GLU A 119 15.99 7.96 0.63
C GLU A 119 16.22 6.57 1.25
N ILE A 120 15.55 5.57 0.68
CA ILE A 120 15.61 4.17 1.11
C ILE A 120 15.75 3.22 -0.08
N THR A 121 16.30 3.71 -1.20
CA THR A 121 16.44 2.98 -2.48
C THR A 121 17.03 1.58 -2.29
N ASP A 122 18.11 1.46 -1.51
CA ASP A 122 18.76 0.16 -1.26
C ASP A 122 17.86 -0.81 -0.47
N ILE A 123 17.14 -0.30 0.54
CA ILE A 123 16.19 -1.11 1.32
C ILE A 123 15.04 -1.58 0.40
N PHE A 124 14.53 -0.67 -0.43
CA PHE A 124 13.43 -0.95 -1.34
C PHE A 124 13.81 -1.98 -2.41
N ASN A 125 14.98 -1.84 -3.03
CA ASN A 125 15.45 -2.77 -4.08
C ASN A 125 15.50 -4.21 -3.59
N GLU A 126 15.85 -4.43 -2.32
CA GLU A 126 15.86 -5.76 -1.73
C GLU A 126 14.46 -6.29 -1.39
N TRP A 127 13.49 -5.43 -1.10
CA TRP A 127 12.08 -5.83 -1.06
C TRP A 127 11.59 -6.22 -2.44
N ASN A 128 11.96 -5.44 -3.47
CA ASN A 128 11.47 -5.63 -4.84
C ASN A 128 12.05 -6.88 -5.52
N SER A 129 13.31 -7.21 -5.24
CA SER A 129 13.97 -8.43 -5.72
C SER A 129 13.58 -9.70 -4.95
N GLY A 130 12.78 -9.55 -3.90
CA GLY A 130 12.36 -10.65 -3.03
C GLY A 130 13.44 -11.16 -2.08
N TYR A 131 14.65 -10.58 -2.07
CA TYR A 131 15.70 -10.91 -1.10
C TYR A 131 15.21 -10.71 0.34
N MET A 132 14.45 -9.64 0.58
CA MET A 132 13.76 -9.39 1.84
C MET A 132 12.26 -9.62 1.72
N LYS A 133 11.81 -10.71 2.34
CA LYS A 133 10.39 -11.08 2.36
C LYS A 133 9.53 -10.10 3.17
N ASN A 134 10.09 -9.51 4.22
CA ASN A 134 9.39 -8.58 5.08
C ASN A 134 9.62 -7.13 4.63
N LYS A 135 8.53 -6.41 4.38
CA LYS A 135 8.50 -5.01 3.91
C LYS A 135 8.27 -4.03 5.06
N GLY A 136 8.53 -4.49 6.28
CA GLY A 136 8.48 -3.70 7.48
C GLY A 136 9.80 -3.00 7.75
N ILE A 137 9.70 -1.83 8.39
CA ILE A 137 10.83 -1.08 8.92
C ILE A 137 10.62 -0.79 10.40
N ILE A 138 11.73 -0.61 11.10
CA ILE A 138 11.79 0.01 12.43
C ILE A 138 12.50 1.34 12.30
N ILE A 139 11.97 2.36 12.98
CA ILE A 139 12.59 3.67 13.09
C ILE A 139 12.97 3.92 14.55
N LYS A 140 14.24 4.33 14.75
CA LYS A 140 14.84 4.62 16.05
C LYS A 140 15.57 5.97 16.03
N SER A 141 15.89 6.50 17.21
CA SER A 141 16.81 7.62 17.39
C SER A 141 17.88 7.21 18.42
N ASN A 142 18.76 8.14 18.80
CA ASN A 142 19.67 7.92 19.92
C ASN A 142 18.87 7.68 21.23
N GLU A 143 19.04 6.51 21.83
CA GLU A 143 18.29 6.07 23.01
C GLU A 143 18.94 6.48 24.34
N ARG A 144 20.03 7.26 24.30
CA ARG A 144 20.77 7.73 25.48
C ARG A 144 20.70 9.24 25.68
N LYS A 145 20.23 9.97 24.68
CA LYS A 145 20.18 11.44 24.67
C LYS A 145 18.75 11.87 24.42
N LYS A 146 18.24 12.83 25.20
CA LYS A 146 16.84 13.26 25.11
C LYS A 146 16.57 13.81 23.71
N SER A 147 15.82 13.03 22.95
CA SER A 147 15.31 13.41 21.65
C SER A 147 14.16 12.50 21.26
N LEU A 148 12.96 13.06 21.24
CA LEU A 148 11.72 12.37 20.93
C LEU A 148 11.02 13.05 19.74
N GLY A 149 10.98 12.37 18.61
CA GLY A 149 10.15 12.74 17.48
C GLY A 149 8.74 12.17 17.61
N SER A 150 7.73 12.97 17.24
CA SER A 150 6.34 12.54 17.09
C SER A 150 5.95 12.69 15.63
N PHE A 151 5.70 11.57 14.95
CA PHE A 151 5.37 11.50 13.53
C PHE A 151 3.93 11.04 13.34
N THR A 152 3.32 11.38 12.22
CA THR A 152 1.98 10.89 11.87
C THR A 152 2.02 9.40 11.55
N SER A 153 1.02 8.65 12.02
CA SER A 153 0.88 7.21 11.78
C SER A 153 -0.05 6.90 10.60
N ASN A 154 -0.27 5.61 10.32
CA ASN A 154 -1.27 5.18 9.35
C ASN A 154 -2.72 5.18 9.87
N SER A 155 -2.96 5.62 11.11
CA SER A 155 -4.30 5.63 11.73
C SER A 155 -5.08 6.93 11.46
N ILE A 156 -4.41 7.97 10.93
CA ILE A 156 -5.06 9.24 10.61
C ILE A 156 -5.97 9.12 9.37
N CYS A 157 -7.05 9.90 9.33
CA CYS A 157 -7.98 9.92 8.19
C CYS A 157 -7.45 10.67 6.98
N ASP A 158 -6.52 11.61 7.16
CA ASP A 158 -6.00 12.44 6.09
C ASP A 158 -4.85 11.75 5.35
N TYR A 159 -5.13 11.35 4.12
CA TYR A 159 -4.22 10.64 3.22
C TYR A 159 -2.95 11.44 2.88
N GLU A 160 -2.98 12.77 2.96
CA GLU A 160 -1.81 13.60 2.69
C GLU A 160 -0.68 13.28 3.69
N PHE A 161 -1.05 13.02 4.95
CA PHE A 161 -0.11 12.83 6.06
C PHE A 161 0.22 11.36 6.39
N ILE A 162 -0.50 10.40 5.80
CA ILE A 162 -0.20 8.97 5.97
C ILE A 162 1.23 8.68 5.46
N PRO A 163 2.08 8.01 6.27
CA PRO A 163 3.38 7.54 5.82
C PRO A 163 3.30 6.76 4.51
N LYS A 164 4.13 7.11 3.52
CA LYS A 164 4.08 6.48 2.19
C LYS A 164 5.45 6.39 1.54
N LEU A 165 5.61 5.41 0.67
CA LEU A 165 6.72 5.27 -0.24
C LEU A 165 6.41 6.04 -1.53
N ILE A 166 7.41 6.73 -2.06
CA ILE A 166 7.40 7.35 -3.39
C ILE A 166 8.53 6.72 -4.19
N ILE A 167 8.17 5.94 -5.20
CA ILE A 167 9.09 5.16 -6.02
C ILE A 167 9.18 5.81 -7.39
N SER A 168 10.39 6.06 -7.85
CA SER A 168 10.71 6.60 -9.17
C SER A 168 11.30 5.47 -10.01
N ILE A 169 10.60 5.07 -11.07
CA ILE A 169 11.06 4.04 -12.01
C ILE A 169 11.47 4.76 -13.30
N PRO A 170 12.70 4.57 -13.81
CA PRO A 170 13.11 5.17 -15.06
C PRO A 170 12.27 4.59 -16.19
N GLU A 171 11.69 5.47 -17.00
CA GLU A 171 11.13 5.05 -18.26
C GLU A 171 12.30 4.63 -19.16
N LEU A 172 12.35 3.35 -19.52
CA LEU A 172 13.22 2.89 -20.59
C LEU A 172 12.85 3.70 -21.83
N ASN A 173 13.79 4.56 -22.27
CA ASN A 173 13.68 5.35 -23.48
C ASN A 173 13.59 4.39 -24.70
N HIS A 174 12.40 3.91 -25.00
CA HIS A 174 12.06 3.65 -26.39
C HIS A 174 11.78 5.04 -26.98
N HIS A 175 12.78 5.59 -27.69
CA HIS A 175 12.57 6.72 -28.58
C HIS A 175 11.29 6.46 -29.37
N ASN A 176 10.26 7.28 -29.12
CA ASN A 176 9.34 7.82 -30.12
C ASN A 176 8.38 8.79 -29.42
N ASN A 177 8.49 10.05 -29.82
CA ASN A 177 7.47 11.10 -29.91
C ASN A 177 6.34 11.14 -28.87
N SER A 178 6.16 12.31 -28.27
CA SER A 178 4.94 12.79 -27.63
C SER A 178 3.66 12.15 -28.20
N SER A 179 3.16 11.15 -27.49
CA SER A 179 1.80 10.66 -27.61
C SER A 179 1.47 10.06 -26.25
N GLU A 180 0.40 10.56 -25.63
CA GLU A 180 -0.23 9.91 -24.47
C GLU A 180 -0.61 8.49 -24.90
N THR A 181 0.31 7.54 -24.72
CA THR A 181 0.08 6.16 -25.13
C THR A 181 -0.75 5.50 -24.04
N VAL A 182 -2.06 5.46 -24.29
CA VAL A 182 -2.99 4.69 -23.48
C VAL A 182 -2.65 3.22 -23.63
N ASN A 183 -2.24 2.58 -22.54
CA ASN A 183 -1.99 1.15 -22.53
C ASN A 183 -3.31 0.41 -22.26
N VAL A 184 -3.56 -0.64 -23.04
CA VAL A 184 -4.62 -1.60 -22.78
C VAL A 184 -4.04 -2.70 -21.89
N MET A 185 -4.58 -2.82 -20.68
CA MET A 185 -4.19 -3.81 -19.68
C MET A 185 -5.34 -4.80 -19.47
N GLU A 186 -5.00 -6.00 -18.99
CA GLU A 186 -5.96 -7.05 -18.70
C GLU A 186 -5.72 -7.64 -17.31
N LYS A 187 -6.81 -7.89 -16.58
CA LYS A 187 -6.83 -8.76 -15.40
C LYS A 187 -7.82 -9.88 -15.62
N SER A 188 -7.44 -11.12 -15.30
CA SER A 188 -8.31 -12.28 -15.48
C SER A 188 -8.45 -13.06 -14.18
N TRP A 189 -9.67 -13.50 -13.87
CA TRP A 189 -9.98 -14.37 -12.74
C TRP A 189 -10.86 -15.53 -13.18
N ASN A 190 -10.47 -16.75 -12.84
CA ASN A 190 -11.36 -17.91 -12.93
C ASN A 190 -12.03 -18.11 -11.56
N LEU A 191 -13.36 -18.05 -11.52
CA LEU A 191 -14.15 -18.06 -10.30
C LEU A 191 -15.15 -19.22 -10.32
N GLU A 192 -14.98 -20.12 -9.35
CA GLU A 192 -15.95 -21.16 -9.03
C GLU A 192 -16.69 -20.79 -7.75
N PHE A 193 -18.01 -20.92 -7.75
CA PHE A 193 -18.83 -20.52 -6.61
C PHE A 193 -20.16 -21.23 -6.51
N ARG A 194 -20.76 -21.19 -5.31
CA ARG A 194 -22.13 -21.59 -5.05
C ARG A 194 -22.96 -20.37 -4.70
N ARG A 195 -24.11 -20.21 -5.36
CA ARG A 195 -25.06 -19.10 -5.22
C ARG A 195 -24.53 -17.70 -5.51
N ILE A 196 -23.53 -17.20 -4.77
CA ILE A 196 -23.04 -15.82 -4.91
C ILE A 196 -21.51 -15.77 -4.72
N ARG A 197 -20.83 -14.95 -5.52
CA ARG A 197 -19.42 -14.60 -5.34
C ARG A 197 -19.13 -13.20 -5.83
N CYS A 198 -18.17 -12.51 -5.23
CA CYS A 198 -17.61 -11.29 -5.80
C CYS A 198 -16.22 -11.58 -6.37
N SER A 199 -15.87 -10.90 -7.46
CA SER A 199 -14.48 -10.77 -7.89
C SER A 199 -13.69 -10.01 -6.82
N PRO A 200 -12.34 -10.11 -6.83
CA PRO A 200 -11.51 -9.18 -6.06
C PRO A 200 -11.85 -7.73 -6.43
N PRO A 201 -11.86 -6.81 -5.45
CA PRO A 201 -12.04 -5.39 -5.75
C PRO A 201 -10.82 -4.84 -6.49
N ILE A 202 -11.07 -3.93 -7.43
CA ILE A 202 -10.06 -3.30 -8.27
C ILE A 202 -10.03 -1.82 -7.91
N ASN A 203 -8.87 -1.28 -7.52
CA ASN A 203 -8.69 0.17 -7.46
C ASN A 203 -8.64 0.71 -8.90
N VAL A 204 -9.53 1.64 -9.23
CA VAL A 204 -9.71 2.19 -10.58
C VAL A 204 -9.32 3.67 -10.68
N GLU A 205 -8.68 4.25 -9.67
CA GLU A 205 -8.30 5.69 -9.62
C GLU A 205 -7.42 6.15 -10.78
N ARG A 206 -6.71 5.23 -11.44
CA ARG A 206 -5.82 5.51 -12.58
C ARG A 206 -6.31 4.91 -13.91
N ILE A 207 -7.55 4.40 -13.93
CA ILE A 207 -8.15 3.80 -15.10
C ILE A 207 -9.00 4.84 -15.82
N ILE A 208 -8.77 4.99 -17.12
CA ILE A 208 -9.52 5.92 -18.00
C ILE A 208 -10.90 5.34 -18.27
N GLN A 209 -10.92 4.09 -18.74
CA GLN A 209 -12.12 3.32 -19.02
C GLN A 209 -11.78 1.83 -18.94
N GLY A 210 -12.78 1.00 -18.63
CA GLY A 210 -12.58 -0.44 -18.58
C GLY A 210 -13.88 -1.20 -18.72
N THR A 211 -13.75 -2.42 -19.23
CA THR A 211 -14.84 -3.30 -19.59
C THR A 211 -14.61 -4.66 -18.96
N PHE A 212 -15.62 -5.16 -18.26
CA PHE A 212 -15.64 -6.52 -17.77
C PHE A 212 -16.27 -7.42 -18.83
N PHE A 213 -15.56 -8.48 -19.18
CA PHE A 213 -16.03 -9.60 -19.96
C PHE A 213 -16.27 -10.77 -19.00
N ILE A 214 -17.47 -11.31 -19.04
CA ILE A 214 -17.95 -12.38 -18.16
C ILE A 214 -18.19 -13.59 -19.02
N ASP A 215 -17.26 -14.54 -19.04
CA ASP A 215 -17.40 -15.80 -19.77
C ASP A 215 -17.99 -16.85 -18.83
N ASN A 216 -19.26 -17.21 -19.01
CA ASN A 216 -19.89 -18.27 -18.24
C ASN A 216 -19.51 -19.63 -18.84
N ILE A 217 -18.54 -20.29 -18.21
CA ILE A 217 -18.04 -21.61 -18.61
C ILE A 217 -18.72 -22.75 -17.82
N GLY A 218 -19.75 -22.42 -17.03
CA GLY A 218 -20.56 -23.37 -16.26
C GLY A 218 -21.85 -23.77 -16.99
N ASN A 219 -22.56 -24.73 -16.42
CA ASN A 219 -23.77 -25.32 -17.02
C ASN A 219 -25.07 -24.55 -16.72
N GLY A 220 -25.05 -23.60 -15.78
CA GLY A 220 -26.23 -22.82 -15.38
C GLY A 220 -26.06 -21.34 -15.72
N GLU A 221 -27.19 -20.63 -15.83
CA GLU A 221 -27.22 -19.18 -16.00
C GLU A 221 -26.53 -18.46 -14.83
N VAL A 222 -25.78 -17.40 -15.15
CA VAL A 222 -25.13 -16.54 -14.18
C VAL A 222 -25.60 -15.10 -14.35
N LYS A 223 -26.11 -14.52 -13.28
CA LYS A 223 -26.37 -13.09 -13.17
C LYS A 223 -25.09 -12.38 -12.72
N ALA A 224 -24.61 -11.42 -13.49
CA ALA A 224 -23.42 -10.65 -13.19
C ALA A 224 -23.77 -9.17 -13.05
N ALA A 225 -23.28 -8.53 -11.99
CA ALA A 225 -23.48 -7.10 -11.77
C ALA A 225 -22.16 -6.42 -11.40
N VAL A 226 -21.89 -5.27 -12.00
CA VAL A 226 -20.83 -4.39 -11.51
C VAL A 226 -21.33 -3.68 -10.26
N GLU A 227 -20.50 -3.71 -9.22
CA GLU A 227 -20.70 -2.93 -8.01
C GLU A 227 -19.55 -1.94 -7.85
N VAL A 228 -19.89 -0.71 -7.47
CA VAL A 228 -18.99 0.42 -7.30
C VAL A 228 -18.92 0.82 -5.83
N SER A 229 -17.73 1.19 -5.36
CA SER A 229 -17.49 1.61 -3.98
C SER A 229 -16.48 2.76 -3.90
N CYS A 230 -16.64 3.63 -2.91
CA CYS A 230 -15.66 4.67 -2.57
C CYS A 230 -14.70 4.25 -1.44
N ASP A 231 -15.09 3.27 -0.60
CA ASP A 231 -14.47 2.98 0.70
C ASP A 231 -14.17 1.48 0.94
N LEU A 232 -14.46 0.61 -0.03
CA LEU A 232 -14.44 -0.87 0.06
C LEU A 232 -15.47 -1.49 1.03
N CYS A 233 -16.21 -0.70 1.78
CA CYS A 233 -17.22 -1.15 2.74
C CYS A 233 -18.63 -1.10 2.15
N SER A 234 -18.96 0.01 1.51
CA SER A 234 -20.27 0.32 0.93
C SER A 234 -20.23 0.07 -0.57
N TRP A 235 -21.12 -0.80 -1.06
CA TRP A 235 -21.16 -1.20 -2.47
C TRP A 235 -22.52 -0.88 -3.09
N ILE A 236 -22.50 -0.15 -4.20
CA ILE A 236 -23.68 0.25 -4.95
C ILE A 236 -23.69 -0.55 -6.25
N LYS A 237 -24.81 -1.22 -6.53
CA LYS A 237 -25.00 -1.90 -7.82
C LYS A 237 -25.17 -0.86 -8.92
N ASP A 238 -24.39 -0.99 -9.98
CA ASP A 238 -24.37 -0.04 -11.10
C ASP A 238 -25.10 -0.61 -12.31
N ASP A 239 -24.53 -1.65 -12.95
CA ASP A 239 -25.12 -2.32 -14.10
C ASP A 239 -25.17 -3.83 -13.90
N GLU A 240 -26.10 -4.50 -14.57
CA GLU A 240 -26.37 -5.92 -14.38
C GLU A 240 -26.79 -6.60 -15.67
N ILE A 241 -26.29 -7.81 -15.89
CA ILE A 241 -26.61 -8.67 -17.03
C ILE A 241 -26.89 -10.10 -16.57
N ILE A 242 -27.53 -10.85 -17.45
CA ILE A 242 -27.67 -12.30 -17.34
C ILE A 242 -26.79 -12.92 -18.43
N VAL A 243 -26.00 -13.93 -18.07
CA VAL A 243 -25.08 -14.64 -18.96
C VAL A 243 -25.43 -16.12 -18.98
N ASP A 244 -25.97 -16.59 -20.11
CA ASP A 244 -26.34 -17.98 -20.33
C ASP A 244 -25.12 -18.91 -20.29
N SER A 245 -25.37 -20.21 -20.09
CA SER A 245 -24.32 -21.23 -20.09
C SER A 245 -23.53 -21.22 -21.41
N ASN A 246 -22.20 -21.29 -21.31
CA ASN A 246 -21.26 -21.26 -22.43
C ASN A 246 -21.36 -20.00 -23.32
N SER A 247 -21.83 -18.89 -22.74
CA SER A 247 -21.89 -17.59 -23.39
C SER A 247 -21.05 -16.55 -22.66
N SER A 248 -20.82 -15.42 -23.33
CA SER A 248 -20.10 -14.27 -22.77
C SER A 248 -21.01 -13.05 -22.67
N GLY A 249 -20.87 -12.33 -21.57
CA GLY A 249 -21.54 -11.05 -21.34
C GLY A 249 -20.55 -9.92 -21.10
N ILE A 250 -21.01 -8.67 -21.24
CA ILE A 250 -20.18 -7.47 -21.07
C ILE A 250 -20.82 -6.54 -20.04
N LEU A 251 -20.00 -6.02 -19.12
CA LEU A 251 -20.38 -4.98 -18.16
C LEU A 251 -19.41 -3.81 -18.24
N VAL A 252 -19.95 -2.60 -18.25
CA VAL A 252 -19.18 -1.36 -18.15
C VAL A 252 -19.73 -0.57 -16.96
N ALA A 253 -18.85 -0.13 -16.07
CA ALA A 253 -19.25 0.74 -14.97
C ALA A 253 -19.67 2.11 -15.53
N LYS A 254 -20.86 2.57 -15.17
CA LYS A 254 -21.40 3.90 -15.52
C LYS A 254 -21.15 4.90 -14.38
N TYR A 255 -21.08 4.43 -13.14
CA TYR A 255 -20.76 5.26 -11.99
C TYR A 255 -19.25 5.26 -11.69
N TYR A 256 -18.72 6.45 -11.42
CA TYR A 256 -17.34 6.62 -10.96
C TYR A 256 -17.22 6.27 -9.48
N GLY A 257 -16.26 5.42 -9.15
CA GLY A 257 -15.89 5.11 -7.77
C GLY A 257 -14.40 4.80 -7.66
N LYS A 258 -13.92 4.67 -6.43
CA LYS A 258 -12.51 4.34 -6.16
C LYS A 258 -12.23 2.86 -6.43
N TYR A 259 -13.26 2.02 -6.27
CA TYR A 259 -13.16 0.58 -6.43
C TYR A 259 -14.33 0.00 -7.21
N TYR A 260 -14.03 -0.91 -8.13
CA TYR A 260 -15.02 -1.73 -8.83
C TYR A 260 -14.88 -3.20 -8.44
N ARG A 261 -15.98 -3.94 -8.47
CA ARG A 261 -15.98 -5.41 -8.45
C ARG A 261 -17.14 -5.93 -9.28
N VAL A 262 -17.09 -7.21 -9.64
CA VAL A 262 -18.23 -7.92 -10.23
C VAL A 262 -18.82 -8.85 -9.19
N LYS A 263 -20.11 -8.70 -8.92
CA LYS A 263 -20.91 -9.64 -8.14
C LYS A 263 -21.59 -10.62 -9.09
N LEU A 264 -21.36 -11.90 -8.85
CA LEU A 264 -21.86 -13.02 -9.62
C LEU A 264 -22.88 -13.78 -8.78
N GLN A 265 -23.99 -14.18 -9.38
CA GLN A 265 -25.04 -14.96 -8.74
C GLN A 265 -25.52 -16.08 -9.67
N CYS A 266 -25.83 -17.25 -9.11
CA CYS A 266 -26.41 -18.39 -9.81
C CYS A 266 -27.35 -19.16 -8.87
N LEU A 267 -28.13 -20.10 -9.41
CA LEU A 267 -29.07 -20.90 -8.61
C LEU A 267 -28.35 -21.92 -7.70
N GLU A 268 -27.40 -22.67 -8.26
CA GLU A 268 -26.69 -23.73 -7.52
C GLU A 268 -25.18 -23.53 -7.54
N GLN A 269 -24.54 -23.79 -8.68
CA GLN A 269 -23.10 -23.69 -8.88
C GLN A 269 -22.79 -22.95 -10.17
N GLY A 270 -21.84 -22.02 -10.10
CA GLY A 270 -21.38 -21.21 -11.24
C GLY A 270 -19.86 -21.34 -11.40
N THR A 271 -19.44 -21.35 -12.66
CA THR A 271 -18.02 -21.33 -13.04
C THR A 271 -17.87 -20.27 -14.12
N VAL A 272 -17.09 -19.24 -13.85
CA VAL A 272 -17.05 -18.04 -14.70
C VAL A 272 -15.61 -17.55 -14.81
N ARG A 273 -15.20 -17.15 -16.00
CA ARG A 273 -13.98 -16.36 -16.18
C ARG A 273 -14.36 -14.90 -16.32
N VAL A 274 -13.77 -14.06 -15.49
CA VAL A 274 -13.96 -12.61 -15.54
C VAL A 274 -12.67 -11.99 -16.04
N ASN A 275 -12.73 -11.34 -17.20
CA ASN A 275 -11.61 -10.55 -17.74
C ASN A 275 -11.98 -9.07 -17.65
N PHE A 276 -11.14 -8.26 -17.01
CA PHE A 276 -11.28 -6.82 -16.99
C PHE A 276 -10.21 -6.22 -17.90
N ILE A 277 -10.65 -5.74 -19.06
CA ILE A 277 -9.79 -5.07 -20.05
C ILE A 277 -9.98 -3.57 -19.87
N TYR A 278 -8.90 -2.84 -19.64
CA TYR A 278 -8.99 -1.44 -19.32
C TYR A 278 -7.84 -0.62 -19.88
N GLN A 279 -8.13 0.66 -20.09
CA GLN A 279 -7.18 1.66 -20.50
C GLN A 279 -6.67 2.42 -19.28
N ALA A 280 -5.35 2.52 -19.15
CA ALA A 280 -4.72 3.36 -18.14
C ALA A 280 -3.68 4.26 -18.81
N TYR A 281 -3.55 5.49 -18.30
CA TYR A 281 -2.41 6.32 -18.66
C TYR A 281 -1.14 5.65 -18.20
N ARG A 282 -0.09 5.76 -19.03
CA ARG A 282 1.25 5.28 -18.72
C ARG A 282 1.85 6.05 -17.54
#